data_AF-A0A922SHA4-F1
#
_entry.id   AF-A0A922SHA4-F1
#
_cell.length_a   1.000
_cell.length_b   1.000
_cell.length_c   1.000
_cell.angle_alpha   90.00
_cell.angle_beta   90.00
_cell.angle_gamma   90.00
#
_symmetry.space_group_name_H-M   'P 1'
#
loop_
_entity.id
_entity.type
_entity.pdbx_description
1 polymer ?
#
loop_
_entity_poly.entity_id
_entity_poly.type
_entity_poly.pdbx_seq_one_letter_code
_entity_poly.pdbx_strand_id
1 'polypeptide(L)'
;MSYINYFLFSVVLFVICNNSFVYSMTREQIKNSGKLIKKTCSAKNDLTEDEVKDVDKGKFIEKKDFMCYIACVYKMGQSVKGSTINHDMMLRQVDMMFPNDMKAPVKAAIEHCRPVDQVGSIDKGKFIEDRKVMCYIACIYELTNVIKNNKLNYEASIKQIDLMYPPDIKESAKAAVEKCKDVQKKYKDICEVSFYAAKCMYEFKPEDFIFA
;
A
#
# COMPACT_ATOMS: atom_id res chain seq x y z
N MET A 1 50.42 27.59 24.47
CA MET A 1 49.82 26.54 23.62
C MET A 1 48.76 25.67 24.31
N SER A 2 48.82 25.41 25.63
CA SER A 2 47.94 24.39 26.24
C SER A 2 46.44 24.74 26.28
N TYR A 3 46.06 25.99 26.52
CA TYR A 3 44.65 26.35 26.74
C TYR A 3 43.78 26.24 25.47
N ILE A 4 44.33 26.62 24.31
CA ILE A 4 43.66 26.50 23.01
C ILE A 4 43.46 25.03 22.64
N ASN A 5 44.44 24.17 22.95
CA ASN A 5 44.31 22.73 22.70
C ASN A 5 43.27 22.07 23.62
N TYR A 6 43.18 22.47 24.90
CA TYR A 6 42.11 22.00 25.80
C TYR A 6 40.72 22.49 25.36
N PHE A 7 40.60 23.74 24.91
CA PHE A 7 39.35 24.28 24.41
C PHE A 7 38.90 23.57 23.12
N LEU A 8 39.80 23.37 22.17
CA LEU A 8 39.52 22.61 20.94
C LEU A 8 39.15 21.16 21.26
N PHE A 9 39.85 20.51 22.19
CA PHE A 9 39.53 19.15 22.61
C PHE A 9 38.16 19.07 23.30
N SER A 10 37.81 20.04 24.14
CA SER A 10 36.49 20.17 24.79
C SER A 10 35.37 20.37 23.77
N VAL A 11 35.56 21.25 22.78
CA VAL A 11 34.58 21.50 21.72
C VAL A 11 34.40 20.26 20.84
N VAL A 12 35.49 19.57 20.48
CA VAL A 12 35.43 18.30 19.73
C VAL A 12 34.72 17.22 20.54
N LEU A 13 35.01 17.08 21.84
CA LEU A 13 34.31 16.13 22.72
C LEU A 13 32.81 16.44 22.79
N PHE A 14 32.44 17.71 22.91
CA PHE A 14 31.05 18.16 22.95
C PHE A 14 30.33 17.87 21.63
N VAL A 15 30.96 18.14 20.48
CA VAL A 15 30.40 17.83 19.16
C VAL A 15 30.24 16.32 18.93
N ILE A 16 31.18 15.50 19.42
CA ILE A 16 31.09 14.04 19.34
C ILE A 16 29.98 13.51 20.27
N CYS A 17 29.88 14.00 21.52
CA CYS A 17 28.84 13.59 22.47
C CYS A 17 27.41 13.97 22.02
N ASN A 18 27.25 15.06 21.27
CA ASN A 18 25.95 15.45 20.71
C ASN A 18 25.57 14.66 19.45
N ASN A 19 26.49 13.91 18.84
CA ASN A 19 26.28 13.19 17.58
C ASN A 19 25.87 11.71 17.73
N SER A 20 25.56 11.22 18.94
CA SER A 20 25.41 9.76 19.14
C SER A 20 24.20 9.27 19.94
N PHE A 21 23.13 10.06 20.08
CA PHE A 21 21.89 9.53 20.66
C PHE A 21 20.65 9.88 19.83
N VAL A 22 20.41 9.08 18.78
CA VAL A 22 19.05 8.95 18.22
C VAL A 22 18.27 8.03 19.15
N TYR A 23 17.63 8.60 20.18
CA TYR A 23 16.74 7.83 21.07
C TYR A 23 15.42 7.58 20.33
N SER A 24 15.11 6.31 20.01
CA SER A 24 13.77 5.91 19.58
C SER A 24 12.75 6.18 20.70
N MET A 25 11.49 6.41 20.36
CA MET A 25 10.48 6.75 21.37
C MET A 25 10.18 5.54 22.28
N THR A 26 9.80 5.83 23.53
CA THR A 26 9.31 4.81 24.47
C THR A 26 7.89 4.39 24.11
N ARG A 27 7.46 3.22 24.61
CA ARG A 27 6.08 2.72 24.44
C ARG A 27 5.03 3.72 24.96
N GLU A 28 5.34 4.42 26.05
CA GLU A 28 4.44 5.45 26.61
C GLU A 28 4.36 6.68 25.71
N GLN A 29 5.49 7.14 25.17
CA GLN A 29 5.51 8.25 24.22
C GLN A 29 4.69 7.92 22.97
N ILE A 30 4.83 6.71 22.43
CA ILE A 30 4.03 6.25 21.28
C ILE A 30 2.54 6.21 21.61
N LYS A 31 2.15 5.68 22.77
CA LYS A 31 0.74 5.67 23.23
C LYS A 31 0.18 7.08 23.36
N ASN A 32 0.96 8.02 23.90
CA ASN A 32 0.53 9.41 24.08
C ASN A 32 0.39 10.13 22.73
N SER A 33 1.31 9.91 21.79
CA SER A 33 1.18 10.39 20.41
C SER A 33 -0.07 9.81 19.73
N GLY A 34 -0.35 8.51 19.92
CA GLY A 34 -1.57 7.86 19.43
C GLY A 34 -2.85 8.50 19.98
N LYS A 35 -2.90 8.83 21.27
CA LYS A 35 -4.03 9.54 21.88
C LYS A 35 -4.25 10.93 21.28
N LEU A 36 -3.16 11.66 21.02
CA LEU A 36 -3.23 12.98 20.37
C LEU A 36 -3.78 12.88 18.94
N ILE A 37 -3.26 11.93 18.17
CA ILE A 37 -3.72 11.67 16.78
C ILE A 37 -5.20 11.30 16.79
N LYS A 38 -5.61 10.36 17.66
CA LYS A 38 -7.01 9.96 17.84
C LYS A 38 -7.90 11.16 18.13
N LYS A 39 -7.57 11.97 19.15
CA LYS A 39 -8.35 13.17 19.50
C LYS A 39 -8.45 14.15 18.34
N THR A 40 -7.34 14.40 17.65
CA THR A 40 -7.26 15.36 16.55
C THR A 40 -8.09 14.91 15.35
N CYS A 41 -7.94 13.66 14.94
CA CYS A 41 -8.67 13.14 13.78
C CYS A 41 -10.14 12.88 14.10
N SER A 42 -10.51 12.52 15.32
CA SER A 42 -11.92 12.42 15.72
C SER A 42 -12.62 13.77 15.61
N ALA A 43 -12.00 14.83 16.15
CA ALA A 43 -12.56 16.19 16.07
C ALA A 43 -12.68 16.70 14.63
N LYS A 44 -11.75 16.35 13.73
CA LYS A 44 -11.80 16.77 12.33
C LYS A 44 -12.86 16.06 11.48
N ASN A 45 -13.41 14.95 11.97
CA ASN A 45 -14.37 14.13 11.22
C ASN A 45 -15.65 13.91 12.04
N ASP A 46 -15.92 14.78 13.03
CA ASP A 46 -17.15 14.75 13.82
C ASP A 46 -17.48 13.38 14.45
N LEU A 47 -16.44 12.67 14.91
CA LEU A 47 -16.59 11.37 15.58
C LEU A 47 -16.62 11.52 17.09
N THR A 48 -17.55 10.80 17.72
CA THR A 48 -17.64 10.65 19.17
C THR A 48 -16.53 9.74 19.71
N GLU A 49 -16.28 9.81 21.02
CA GLU A 49 -15.32 8.92 21.68
C GLU A 49 -15.71 7.44 21.54
N ASP A 50 -17.01 7.14 21.61
CA ASP A 50 -17.54 5.79 21.46
C ASP A 50 -17.31 5.19 20.09
N GLU A 51 -17.33 6.00 19.03
CA GLU A 51 -17.07 5.54 17.65
C GLU A 51 -15.59 5.17 17.43
N VAL A 52 -14.66 5.70 18.22
CA VAL A 52 -13.21 5.46 18.05
C VAL A 52 -12.56 4.73 19.24
N LYS A 53 -13.32 4.35 20.28
CA LYS A 53 -12.76 3.77 21.51
C LYS A 53 -12.02 2.46 21.33
N ASP A 54 -12.45 1.64 20.37
CA ASP A 54 -11.94 0.29 20.13
C ASP A 54 -11.09 0.18 18.85
N VAL A 55 -10.69 1.30 18.23
CA VAL A 55 -9.89 1.28 16.99
C VAL A 55 -8.52 0.62 17.17
N ASP A 56 -7.91 0.78 18.36
CA ASP A 56 -6.66 0.13 18.74
C ASP A 56 -6.80 -1.38 18.98
N LYS A 57 -8.04 -1.87 19.10
CA LYS A 57 -8.39 -3.29 19.17
C LYS A 57 -8.79 -3.86 17.81
N GLY A 58 -8.65 -3.08 16.74
CA GLY A 58 -9.00 -3.50 15.38
C GLY A 58 -10.49 -3.49 15.07
N LYS A 59 -11.32 -2.81 15.87
CA LYS A 59 -12.74 -2.61 15.52
C LYS A 59 -12.87 -1.36 14.65
N PHE A 60 -13.18 -1.56 13.38
CA PHE A 60 -13.44 -0.51 12.41
C PHE A 60 -14.94 -0.49 12.09
N ILE A 61 -15.56 0.69 12.15
CA ILE A 61 -16.97 0.86 11.77
C ILE A 61 -17.05 1.34 10.31
N GLU A 62 -18.02 0.82 9.55
CA GLU A 62 -18.21 1.16 8.13
C GLU A 62 -19.00 2.47 7.94
N LYS A 63 -18.60 3.52 8.65
CA LYS A 63 -19.16 4.87 8.53
C LYS A 63 -18.21 5.74 7.72
N LYS A 64 -18.74 6.55 6.79
CA LYS A 64 -17.94 7.47 5.95
C LYS A 64 -16.98 8.34 6.77
N ASP A 65 -17.48 8.94 7.85
CA ASP A 65 -16.67 9.80 8.73
C ASP A 65 -15.53 9.04 9.42
N PHE A 66 -15.76 7.77 9.74
CA PHE A 66 -14.74 6.88 10.30
C PHE A 66 -13.68 6.49 9.26
N MET A 67 -14.07 6.24 8.02
CA MET A 67 -13.11 6.05 6.92
C MET A 67 -12.27 7.32 6.69
N CYS A 68 -12.87 8.51 6.76
CA CYS A 68 -12.16 9.79 6.69
C CYS A 68 -11.24 10.01 7.91
N TYR A 69 -11.62 9.54 9.10
CA TYR A 69 -10.74 9.49 10.27
C TYR A 69 -9.49 8.65 10.03
N ILE A 70 -9.63 7.44 9.47
CA ILE A 70 -8.47 6.60 9.12
C ILE A 70 -7.56 7.30 8.10
N ALA A 71 -8.14 7.94 7.08
CA ALA A 71 -7.37 8.75 6.14
C ALA A 71 -6.65 9.93 6.81
N CYS A 72 -7.28 10.58 7.80
CA CYS A 72 -6.65 11.63 8.61
C CYS A 72 -5.44 11.10 9.39
N VAL A 73 -5.55 9.91 10.01
CA VAL A 73 -4.46 9.27 10.76
C VAL A 73 -3.25 9.04 9.85
N TYR A 74 -3.46 8.45 8.66
CA TYR A 74 -2.37 8.23 7.71
C TYR A 74 -1.75 9.53 7.18
N LYS A 75 -2.57 10.58 6.97
CA LYS A 75 -2.08 11.91 6.57
C LYS A 75 -1.25 12.57 7.67
N MET A 76 -1.67 12.49 8.93
CA MET A 76 -0.90 13.00 10.07
C MET A 76 0.44 12.27 10.21
N GLY A 77 0.42 10.96 9.98
CA GLY A 77 1.62 10.15 9.86
C GLY A 77 2.38 10.35 8.55
N GLN A 78 2.11 11.39 7.75
CA GLN A 78 2.80 11.69 6.47
C GLN A 78 2.96 10.49 5.52
N SER A 79 2.11 9.48 5.70
CA SER A 79 2.20 8.19 5.02
C SER A 79 1.33 8.19 3.77
N VAL A 80 0.75 9.34 3.40
CA VAL A 80 -0.08 9.52 2.20
C VAL A 80 0.57 10.57 1.31
N LYS A 81 0.78 10.23 0.03
CA LYS A 81 1.13 11.17 -1.03
C LYS A 81 0.06 11.10 -2.10
N GLY A 82 -0.73 12.16 -2.26
CA GLY A 82 -1.91 12.13 -3.15
C GLY A 82 -2.99 11.17 -2.66
N SER A 83 -3.41 10.22 -3.50
CA SER A 83 -4.39 9.18 -3.16
C SER A 83 -3.76 7.84 -2.73
N THR A 84 -2.43 7.78 -2.59
CA THR A 84 -1.70 6.53 -2.34
C THR A 84 -0.94 6.57 -1.03
N ILE A 85 -0.89 5.43 -0.33
CA ILE A 85 -0.09 5.26 0.88
C ILE A 85 1.37 4.99 0.48
N ASN A 86 2.30 5.70 1.10
CA ASN A 86 3.74 5.58 0.92
C ASN A 86 4.33 4.65 2.00
N HIS A 87 4.36 3.36 1.69
CA HIS A 87 4.92 2.32 2.56
C HIS A 87 6.38 2.57 2.97
N ASP A 88 7.22 3.10 2.08
CA ASP A 88 8.62 3.39 2.41
C ASP A 88 8.70 4.49 3.48
N MET A 89 7.79 5.47 3.45
CA MET A 89 7.67 6.47 4.51
C MET A 89 7.20 5.83 5.82
N MET A 90 6.22 4.91 5.77
CA MET A 90 5.77 4.17 6.96
C MET A 90 6.92 3.37 7.58
N LEU A 91 7.69 2.63 6.77
CA LEU A 91 8.84 1.86 7.22
C LEU A 91 9.91 2.76 7.87
N ARG A 92 10.20 3.91 7.26
CA ARG A 92 11.12 4.92 7.82
C ARG A 92 10.62 5.47 9.15
N GLN A 93 9.33 5.75 9.28
CA GLN A 93 8.76 6.20 10.56
C GLN A 93 8.84 5.13 11.64
N VAL A 94 8.66 3.86 11.28
CA VAL A 94 8.87 2.75 12.21
C VAL A 94 10.33 2.72 12.69
N ASP A 95 11.30 2.95 11.81
CA ASP A 95 12.72 3.02 12.20
C ASP A 95 13.05 4.18 13.13
N MET A 96 12.46 5.34 12.89
CA MET A 96 12.72 6.55 13.67
C MET A 96 11.95 6.59 15.00
N MET A 97 10.71 6.11 15.03
CA MET A 97 9.79 6.30 16.15
C MET A 97 9.65 5.08 17.05
N PHE A 98 9.62 3.86 16.50
CA PHE A 98 9.30 2.67 17.30
C PHE A 98 10.53 2.14 18.04
N PRO A 99 10.36 1.55 19.24
CA PRO A 99 11.43 0.86 19.94
C PRO A 99 11.83 -0.42 19.20
N ASN A 100 13.08 -0.85 19.35
CA ASN A 100 13.69 -1.92 18.56
C ASN A 100 12.92 -3.26 18.61
N ASP A 101 12.29 -3.57 19.75
CA ASP A 101 11.50 -4.78 19.97
C ASP A 101 10.14 -4.77 19.24
N MET A 102 9.68 -3.61 18.77
CA MET A 102 8.43 -3.47 18.00
C MET A 102 8.66 -3.25 16.49
N LYS A 103 9.86 -2.84 16.08
CA LYS A 103 10.15 -2.51 14.67
C LYS A 103 9.87 -3.68 13.74
N ALA A 104 10.44 -4.86 14.03
CA ALA A 104 10.32 -6.03 13.18
C ALA A 104 8.86 -6.47 12.93
N PRO A 105 8.02 -6.69 13.97
CA PRO A 105 6.63 -7.09 13.74
C PRO A 105 5.81 -6.02 13.03
N VAL A 106 6.02 -4.73 13.32
CA VAL A 106 5.30 -3.64 12.65
C VAL A 106 5.71 -3.54 11.18
N LYS A 107 7.00 -3.64 10.86
CA LYS A 107 7.48 -3.67 9.47
C LYS A 107 6.95 -4.88 8.69
N ALA A 108 6.89 -6.05 9.33
CA ALA A 108 6.33 -7.24 8.70
C ALA A 108 4.85 -7.05 8.32
N ALA A 109 4.06 -6.40 9.19
CA ALA A 109 2.67 -6.06 8.87
C ALA A 109 2.57 -5.07 7.70
N ILE A 110 3.40 -4.02 7.68
CA ILE A 110 3.45 -3.05 6.57
C ILE A 110 3.81 -3.74 5.25
N GLU A 111 4.80 -4.63 5.25
CA GLU A 111 5.21 -5.40 4.08
C GLU A 111 4.21 -6.47 3.63
N HIS A 112 3.37 -6.95 4.55
CA HIS A 112 2.26 -7.84 4.24
C HIS A 112 1.15 -7.07 3.50
N CYS A 113 0.89 -5.81 3.89
CA CYS A 113 -0.12 -4.96 3.27
C CYS A 113 0.37 -4.25 1.98
N ARG A 114 1.69 -4.14 1.77
CA ARG A 114 2.32 -3.46 0.62
C ARG A 114 1.73 -3.76 -0.76
N PRO A 115 1.40 -5.03 -1.11
CA PRO A 115 0.84 -5.34 -2.42
C PRO A 115 -0.49 -4.63 -2.68
N VAL A 116 -1.31 -4.39 -1.65
CA VAL A 116 -2.67 -3.80 -1.78
C VAL A 116 -2.62 -2.35 -2.24
N ASP A 117 -1.63 -1.54 -1.84
CA ASP A 117 -1.54 -0.16 -2.34
C ASP A 117 -0.76 -0.06 -3.67
N GLN A 118 0.12 -1.03 -3.97
CA GLN A 118 0.81 -1.08 -5.26
C GLN A 118 -0.15 -1.43 -6.40
N VAL A 119 -1.18 -2.24 -6.13
CA VAL A 119 -2.19 -2.67 -7.12
C VAL A 119 -3.25 -1.60 -7.40
N GLY A 120 -3.54 -0.71 -6.44
CA GLY A 120 -4.48 0.42 -6.60
C GLY A 120 -4.01 1.53 -7.56
N SER A 121 -2.96 1.28 -8.35
CA SER A 121 -2.52 2.13 -9.45
C SER A 121 -2.47 1.40 -10.80
N ILE A 122 -2.94 0.14 -10.87
CA ILE A 122 -2.97 -0.66 -12.11
C ILE A 122 -4.00 -0.07 -13.09
N ASP A 123 -5.14 0.41 -12.59
CA ASP A 123 -6.15 1.19 -13.32
C ASP A 123 -5.56 2.44 -14.01
N LYS A 124 -4.47 2.98 -13.46
CA LYS A 124 -3.74 4.15 -13.97
C LYS A 124 -2.52 3.79 -14.83
N GLY A 125 -2.38 2.53 -15.24
CA GLY A 125 -1.28 2.08 -16.07
C GLY A 125 0.05 1.89 -15.36
N LYS A 126 0.09 1.94 -14.03
CA LYS A 126 1.32 1.70 -13.27
C LYS A 126 1.48 0.22 -12.95
N PHE A 127 2.02 -0.51 -13.91
CA PHE A 127 2.34 -1.92 -13.79
C PHE A 127 3.73 -2.08 -13.15
N ILE A 128 3.76 -2.37 -11.84
CA ILE A 128 5.02 -2.61 -11.09
C ILE A 128 5.41 -4.09 -11.26
N GLU A 129 6.59 -4.33 -11.83
CA GLU A 129 7.15 -5.68 -12.05
C GLU A 129 7.70 -6.30 -10.75
N ASP A 130 6.88 -6.30 -9.70
CA ASP A 130 7.14 -7.00 -8.44
C ASP A 130 6.32 -8.29 -8.38
N ARG A 131 6.92 -9.39 -7.91
CA ARG A 131 6.26 -10.70 -7.90
C ARG A 131 4.96 -10.69 -7.10
N LYS A 132 4.88 -9.96 -5.97
CA LYS A 132 3.64 -9.89 -5.18
C LYS A 132 2.53 -9.16 -5.95
N VAL A 133 2.87 -8.10 -6.69
CA VAL A 133 1.92 -7.39 -7.57
C VAL A 133 1.45 -8.29 -8.72
N MET A 134 2.38 -8.98 -9.39
CA MET A 134 2.04 -9.92 -10.45
C MET A 134 1.09 -11.02 -9.95
N CYS A 135 1.38 -11.59 -8.78
CA CYS A 135 0.56 -12.65 -8.20
C CYS A 135 -0.77 -12.13 -7.65
N TYR A 136 -0.86 -10.86 -7.26
CA TYR A 136 -2.14 -10.25 -6.93
C TYR A 136 -3.06 -10.22 -8.16
N ILE A 137 -2.55 -9.83 -9.34
CA ILE A 137 -3.34 -9.87 -10.57
C ILE A 137 -3.83 -11.29 -10.88
N ALA A 138 -2.94 -12.29 -10.74
CA ALA A 138 -3.34 -13.69 -10.87
C ALA A 138 -4.41 -14.10 -9.85
N CYS A 139 -4.32 -13.63 -8.61
CA CYS A 139 -5.34 -13.89 -7.58
C CYS A 139 -6.71 -13.32 -7.98
N ILE A 140 -6.79 -12.10 -8.51
CA ILE A 140 -8.04 -11.52 -9.02
C ILE A 140 -8.60 -12.35 -10.19
N TYR A 141 -7.73 -12.79 -11.10
CA TYR A 141 -8.11 -13.67 -12.21
C TYR A 141 -8.57 -15.07 -11.76
N GLU A 142 -8.01 -15.60 -10.67
CA GLU A 142 -8.48 -16.83 -10.04
C GLU A 142 -9.87 -16.62 -9.41
N LEU A 143 -10.07 -15.54 -8.65
CA LEU A 143 -11.36 -15.21 -8.02
C LEU A 143 -12.49 -14.99 -9.03
N THR A 144 -12.16 -14.47 -10.21
CA THR A 144 -13.09 -14.32 -11.33
C THR A 144 -13.24 -15.61 -12.15
N ASN A 145 -12.61 -16.70 -11.76
CA ASN A 145 -12.68 -18.00 -12.45
C ASN A 145 -12.23 -17.94 -13.93
N VAL A 146 -11.32 -17.01 -14.29
CA VAL A 146 -10.78 -16.93 -15.65
C VAL A 146 -9.50 -17.74 -15.82
N ILE A 147 -8.86 -18.15 -14.72
CA ILE A 147 -7.77 -19.11 -14.72
C ILE A 147 -8.35 -20.53 -14.68
N LYS A 148 -7.90 -21.39 -15.60
CA LYS A 148 -8.19 -22.84 -15.60
C LYS A 148 -6.93 -23.62 -15.94
N ASN A 149 -6.64 -24.67 -15.20
CA ASN A 149 -5.45 -25.51 -15.39
C ASN A 149 -4.16 -24.68 -15.44
N ASN A 150 -4.05 -23.69 -14.54
CA ASN A 150 -2.91 -22.77 -14.46
C ASN A 150 -2.65 -21.96 -15.74
N LYS A 151 -3.70 -21.66 -16.51
CA LYS A 151 -3.65 -20.85 -17.75
C LYS A 151 -4.85 -19.91 -17.83
N LEU A 152 -4.70 -18.79 -18.52
CA LEU A 152 -5.83 -17.90 -18.81
C LEU A 152 -6.74 -18.56 -19.84
N ASN A 153 -8.00 -18.76 -19.46
CA ASN A 153 -9.01 -19.34 -20.32
C ASN A 153 -9.79 -18.24 -21.04
N TYR A 154 -9.60 -18.17 -22.36
CA TYR A 154 -10.23 -17.17 -23.22
C TYR A 154 -11.77 -17.16 -23.07
N GLU A 155 -12.41 -18.32 -23.22
CA GLU A 155 -13.87 -18.43 -23.13
C GLU A 155 -14.42 -18.00 -21.76
N ALA A 156 -13.76 -18.42 -20.67
CA ALA A 156 -14.12 -17.98 -19.33
C ALA A 156 -13.96 -16.46 -19.17
N SER A 157 -12.91 -15.88 -19.73
CA SER A 157 -12.67 -14.42 -19.71
C SER A 157 -13.81 -13.67 -20.43
N ILE A 158 -14.19 -14.12 -21.63
CA ILE A 158 -15.32 -13.53 -22.38
C ILE A 158 -16.62 -13.65 -21.58
N LYS A 159 -16.89 -14.81 -20.99
CA LYS A 159 -18.09 -15.04 -20.17
C LYS A 159 -18.14 -14.12 -18.93
N GLN A 160 -17.01 -13.90 -18.25
CA GLN A 160 -16.97 -13.00 -17.10
C GLN A 160 -17.21 -11.54 -17.50
N ILE A 161 -16.69 -11.12 -18.65
CA ILE A 161 -16.99 -9.79 -19.20
C ILE A 161 -18.48 -9.64 -19.47
N ASP A 162 -19.11 -10.65 -20.10
CA ASP A 162 -20.55 -10.63 -20.34
C ASP A 162 -21.40 -10.57 -19.07
N LEU A 163 -20.92 -11.11 -17.96
CA LEU A 163 -21.63 -11.11 -16.68
C LEU A 163 -21.42 -9.82 -15.88
N MET A 164 -20.19 -9.31 -15.83
CA MET A 164 -19.79 -8.29 -14.86
C MET A 164 -19.64 -6.88 -15.44
N TYR A 165 -19.31 -6.74 -16.73
CA TYR A 165 -18.99 -5.42 -17.30
C TYR A 165 -20.26 -4.69 -17.73
N PRO A 166 -20.30 -3.35 -17.65
CA PRO A 166 -21.42 -2.58 -18.17
C PRO A 166 -21.45 -2.60 -19.71
N PRO A 167 -22.65 -2.45 -20.34
CA PRO A 167 -22.83 -2.69 -21.78
C PRO A 167 -21.96 -1.83 -22.71
N ASP A 168 -21.60 -0.63 -22.27
CA ASP A 168 -20.82 0.36 -22.99
C ASP A 168 -19.35 -0.02 -23.18
N ILE A 169 -18.80 -0.89 -22.32
CA ILE A 169 -17.39 -1.31 -22.39
C ILE A 169 -17.19 -2.80 -22.69
N LYS A 170 -18.26 -3.61 -22.68
CA LYS A 170 -18.17 -5.08 -22.89
C LYS A 170 -17.42 -5.44 -24.17
N GLU A 171 -17.79 -4.84 -25.29
CA GLU A 171 -17.20 -5.15 -26.59
C GLU A 171 -15.74 -4.71 -26.67
N SER A 172 -15.42 -3.60 -26.02
CA SER A 172 -14.04 -3.13 -25.87
C SER A 172 -13.18 -4.10 -25.05
N ALA A 173 -13.69 -4.55 -23.90
CA ALA A 173 -13.00 -5.52 -23.04
C ALA A 173 -12.81 -6.87 -23.75
N LYS A 174 -13.81 -7.36 -24.49
CA LYS A 174 -13.68 -8.58 -25.31
C LYS A 174 -12.61 -8.43 -26.39
N ALA A 175 -12.57 -7.29 -27.07
CA ALA A 175 -11.54 -7.00 -28.07
C ALA A 175 -10.14 -6.96 -27.45
N ALA A 176 -10.00 -6.44 -26.23
CA ALA A 176 -8.74 -6.47 -25.49
C ALA A 176 -8.30 -7.91 -25.16
N VAL A 177 -9.23 -8.75 -24.67
CA VAL A 177 -8.95 -10.17 -24.41
C VAL A 177 -8.53 -10.89 -25.68
N GLU A 178 -9.23 -10.67 -26.79
CA GLU A 178 -8.90 -11.27 -28.09
C GLU A 178 -7.52 -10.84 -28.60
N LYS A 179 -7.18 -9.56 -28.43
CA LYS A 179 -5.86 -9.02 -28.78
C LYS A 179 -4.74 -9.62 -27.93
N CYS A 180 -5.00 -9.86 -26.64
CA CYS A 180 -3.98 -10.22 -25.66
C CYS A 180 -3.94 -11.71 -25.31
N LYS A 181 -4.83 -12.54 -25.86
CA LYS A 181 -4.94 -13.99 -25.52
C LYS A 181 -3.65 -14.78 -25.70
N ASP A 182 -2.77 -14.34 -26.59
CA ASP A 182 -1.51 -15.00 -26.93
C ASP A 182 -0.33 -14.57 -26.05
N VAL A 183 -0.50 -13.56 -25.18
CA VAL A 183 0.53 -13.13 -24.22
C VAL A 183 0.97 -14.29 -23.34
N GLN A 184 0.03 -15.15 -22.94
CA GLN A 184 0.32 -16.32 -22.10
C GLN A 184 1.31 -17.30 -22.73
N LYS A 185 1.53 -17.28 -24.07
CA LYS A 185 2.51 -18.13 -24.73
C LYS A 185 3.96 -17.73 -24.42
N LYS A 186 4.18 -16.50 -23.93
CA LYS A 186 5.50 -15.93 -23.66
C LYS A 186 6.02 -16.24 -22.25
N TYR A 187 5.14 -16.62 -21.32
CA TYR A 187 5.45 -16.77 -19.91
C TYR A 187 4.97 -18.12 -19.38
N LYS A 188 5.65 -18.67 -18.37
CA LYS A 188 5.31 -19.97 -17.76
C LYS A 188 4.65 -19.82 -16.40
N ASP A 189 5.06 -18.83 -15.64
CA ASP A 189 4.51 -18.54 -14.31
C ASP A 189 3.16 -17.83 -14.46
N ILE A 190 2.15 -18.28 -13.71
CA ILE A 190 0.79 -17.74 -13.82
C ILE A 190 0.70 -16.27 -13.36
N CYS A 191 1.56 -15.84 -12.44
CA CYS A 191 1.64 -14.45 -12.01
C CYS A 191 2.15 -13.57 -13.16
N GLU A 192 3.23 -13.99 -13.83
CA GLU A 192 3.74 -13.29 -15.02
C GLU A 192 2.73 -13.27 -16.16
N VAL A 193 2.12 -14.42 -16.49
CA VAL A 193 1.08 -14.53 -17.52
C VAL A 193 -0.05 -13.54 -17.25
N SER A 194 -0.55 -13.51 -16.01
CA SER A 194 -1.67 -12.65 -15.61
C SER A 194 -1.28 -11.18 -15.67
N PHE A 195 -0.08 -10.84 -15.17
CA PHE A 195 0.43 -9.47 -15.17
C PHE A 195 0.59 -8.91 -16.58
N TYR A 196 1.28 -9.63 -17.46
CA TYR A 196 1.51 -9.15 -18.82
C TYR A 196 0.24 -9.17 -19.67
N ALA A 197 -0.71 -10.07 -19.39
CA ALA A 197 -2.02 -10.04 -20.03
C ALA A 197 -2.79 -8.78 -19.63
N ALA A 198 -2.86 -8.45 -18.34
CA ALA A 198 -3.50 -7.22 -17.84
C ALA A 198 -2.83 -5.97 -18.42
N LYS A 199 -1.49 -5.93 -18.46
CA LYS A 199 -0.71 -4.84 -19.06
C LYS A 199 -1.01 -4.66 -20.54
N CYS A 200 -1.08 -5.76 -21.30
CA CYS A 200 -1.47 -5.73 -22.71
C CYS A 200 -2.90 -5.18 -22.91
N MET A 201 -3.86 -5.58 -22.07
CA MET A 201 -5.24 -5.09 -22.15
C MET A 201 -5.33 -3.60 -21.84
N TYR A 202 -4.57 -3.11 -20.84
CA TYR A 202 -4.44 -1.68 -20.56
C TYR A 202 -3.86 -0.93 -21.77
N GLU A 203 -2.74 -1.41 -22.33
CA GLU A 203 -2.07 -0.80 -23.48
C GLU A 203 -2.96 -0.78 -24.75
N PHE A 204 -3.87 -1.74 -24.88
CA PHE A 204 -4.81 -1.78 -26.01
C PHE A 204 -5.83 -0.64 -25.99
N LYS A 205 -6.46 -0.38 -24.84
CA LYS A 205 -7.40 0.75 -24.67
C LYS A 205 -7.47 1.22 -23.21
N PRO A 206 -6.59 2.13 -22.79
CA PRO A 206 -6.50 2.59 -21.41
C PRO A 206 -7.80 3.20 -20.85
N GLU A 207 -8.58 3.87 -21.70
CA GLU A 207 -9.81 4.59 -21.31
C GLU A 207 -10.93 3.66 -20.85
N ASP A 208 -10.97 2.43 -21.38
CA ASP A 208 -12.00 1.43 -21.06
C ASP A 208 -11.46 0.35 -20.11
N PHE A 209 -10.18 0.44 -19.72
CA PHE A 209 -9.55 -0.56 -18.86
C PHE A 209 -10.00 -0.38 -17.41
N ILE A 210 -10.52 -1.45 -16.84
CA ILE A 210 -10.93 -1.51 -15.43
C ILE A 210 -10.14 -2.61 -14.74
N PHE A 211 -9.57 -2.27 -13.59
CA PHE A 211 -8.90 -3.21 -12.72
C PHE A 211 -9.44 -3.06 -11.29
N ALA A 212 -9.62 -4.20 -10.61
CA ALA A 212 -10.21 -4.27 -9.28
C ALA A 212 -9.30 -3.69 -8.20
#